data_AF-A0A2D5P5F0-F1
#
_entry.id   AF-A0A2D5P5F0-F1
#
_cell.length_a   1.000
_cell.length_b   1.000
_cell.length_c   1.000
_cell.angle_alpha   90.00
_cell.angle_beta   90.00
_cell.angle_gamma   90.00
#
_symmetry.space_group_name_H-M   'P 1'
#
loop_
_entity.id
_entity.type
_entity.pdbx_description
1 polymer ?
#
loop_
_entity_poly.entity_id
_entity_poly.type
_entity_poly.pdbx_seq_one_letter_code
_entity_poly.pdbx_strand_id
1 'polypeptide(L)' 'MQLIAIGQGIKDVDKLTNKELLINYSNIPWRNIAGIRDILSHNYFNLNAETVFGILGENIEELKKTLETILKDLK' A
#
# COMPACT_ATOMS: atom_id res chain seq x y z
N MET A 1 8.49 6.36 -8.90
CA MET A 1 8.17 7.34 -7.83
C MET A 1 6.75 7.18 -7.25
N GLN A 2 5.71 6.89 -8.04
CA GLN A 2 4.32 6.80 -7.51
C GLN A 2 4.10 5.70 -6.45
N LEU A 3 4.69 4.51 -6.63
CA LEU A 3 4.60 3.43 -5.64
C LEU A 3 5.17 3.83 -4.26
N ILE A 4 6.22 4.66 -4.24
CA ILE A 4 6.79 5.19 -2.99
C ILE A 4 5.79 6.12 -2.29
N ALA A 5 5.10 6.97 -3.06
CA ALA A 5 4.09 7.87 -2.52
C ALA A 5 2.89 7.10 -1.96
N ILE A 6 2.45 6.04 -2.63
CA ILE A 6 1.39 5.15 -2.14
C ILE A 6 1.81 4.50 -0.81
N GLY A 7 2.99 3.89 -0.76
CA GLY A 7 3.50 3.27 0.46
C GLY A 7 3.62 4.27 1.63
N GLN A 8 4.06 5.49 1.34
CA GLN A 8 4.14 6.56 2.34
C GLN A 8 2.74 6.98 2.83
N GLY A 9 1.79 7.20 1.92
CA GLY A 9 0.42 7.58 2.27
C GLY A 9 -0.28 6.55 3.16
N ILE A 10 -0.11 5.25 2.86
CA ILE A 10 -0.65 4.18 3.72
C ILE A 10 -0.05 4.24 5.13
N LYS A 11 1.27 4.43 5.24
CA LYS A 11 1.95 4.55 6.54
C LYS A 11 1.45 5.75 7.35
N ASP A 12 1.17 6.86 6.69
CA ASP A 12 0.67 8.07 7.33
C ASP A 12 -0.78 7.90 7.79
N VAL A 13 -1.65 7.27 6.99
CA VAL A 13 -3.03 6.92 7.38
C VAL A 13 -3.04 5.95 8.57
N ASP A 14 -2.21 4.91 8.54
CA ASP A 14 -2.09 3.94 9.63
C ASP A 14 -1.66 4.63 10.94
N LYS A 15 -0.72 5.58 10.84
CA LYS A 15 -0.29 6.39 12.00
C LYS A 15 -1.39 7.33 12.50
N LEU A 16 -2.07 8.04 11.59
CA LEU A 16 -3.13 9.00 11.94
C LEU A 16 -4.33 8.32 12.61
N THR A 17 -4.59 7.07 12.25
CA THR A 17 -5.70 6.26 12.77
C THR A 17 -5.29 5.37 13.94
N ASN A 18 -4.11 5.59 14.53
CA ASN A 18 -3.55 4.76 15.61
C ASN A 18 -3.55 3.25 15.31
N LYS A 19 -3.43 2.89 14.03
CA LYS A 19 -3.48 1.52 13.51
C LYS A 19 -4.82 0.82 13.67
N GLU A 20 -5.90 1.55 13.91
CA GLU A 20 -7.22 0.96 14.16
C GLU A 20 -8.07 0.86 12.88
N LEU A 21 -7.85 1.73 11.89
CA LEU A 21 -8.67 1.76 10.68
C LEU A 21 -8.38 0.59 9.74
N LEU A 22 -7.11 0.42 9.36
CA LEU A 22 -6.71 -0.52 8.29
C LEU A 22 -6.88 -1.99 8.70
N ILE A 23 -6.87 -2.30 10.00
CA ILE A 23 -7.09 -3.66 10.52
C ILE A 23 -8.46 -4.21 10.09
N ASN A 24 -9.45 -3.33 9.89
CA ASN A 24 -10.80 -3.72 9.47
C ASN A 24 -10.88 -4.14 7.98
N TYR A 25 -9.81 -3.92 7.20
CA TYR A 25 -9.74 -4.18 5.77
C TYR A 25 -8.59 -5.14 5.48
N SER A 26 -8.62 -6.33 6.07
CA SER A 26 -7.52 -7.29 6.08
C SER A 26 -7.28 -8.03 4.75
N ASN A 27 -8.14 -7.81 3.74
CA ASN A 27 -7.91 -8.32 2.38
C ASN A 27 -6.66 -7.72 1.74
N ILE A 28 -6.27 -6.51 2.16
CA ILE A 28 -5.08 -5.84 1.66
C ILE A 28 -3.88 -6.09 2.59
N PRO A 29 -2.71 -6.50 2.05
CA PRO A 29 -1.49 -6.67 2.84
C PRO A 29 -0.83 -5.32 3.14
N TRP A 30 -1.43 -4.50 4.01
CA TRP A 30 -1.02 -3.12 4.31
C TRP A 30 0.46 -2.95 4.65
N ARG A 31 1.00 -3.89 5.44
CA ARG A 31 2.42 -3.88 5.83
C ARG A 31 3.34 -4.01 4.62
N ASN A 32 2.97 -4.81 3.64
CA ASN A 32 3.76 -5.01 2.42
C ASN A 32 3.71 -3.75 1.54
N ILE A 33 2.55 -3.11 1.44
CA ILE A 33 2.37 -1.86 0.69
C ILE A 33 3.14 -0.71 1.34
N ALA A 34 3.09 -0.57 2.66
CA ALA A 34 3.89 0.41 3.38
C ALA A 34 5.40 0.16 3.21
N GLY A 35 5.82 -1.11 3.14
CA GLY A 35 7.21 -1.52 2.94
C GLY A 35 7.77 -1.37 1.52
N ILE A 36 6.91 -1.20 0.50
CA ILE A 36 7.34 -1.01 -0.90
C ILE A 36 8.27 0.19 -1.05
N ARG A 37 8.04 1.27 -0.29
CA ARG A 37 8.92 2.44 -0.28
C ARG A 37 10.35 2.04 0.11
N ASP A 38 10.50 1.27 1.18
CA ASP A 38 11.81 0.94 1.72
C ASP A 38 12.60 0.07 0.74
N ILE A 39 11.92 -0.83 0.05
CA ILE A 39 12.49 -1.67 -1.02
C ILE A 39 12.90 -0.82 -2.23
N LEU A 40 12.01 0.03 -2.73
CA LEU A 40 12.25 0.86 -3.92
C LEU A 40 13.27 1.98 -3.69
N SER A 41 13.43 2.46 -2.45
CA SER A 41 14.37 3.54 -2.13
C SER A 41 15.75 3.05 -1.71
N HIS A 42 15.86 1.94 -0.97
CA HIS A 42 17.13 1.51 -0.38
C HIS A 42 17.66 0.19 -0.97
N ASN A 43 16.78 -0.71 -1.41
CA ASN A 43 17.16 -2.06 -1.88
C ASN A 43 16.90 -2.25 -3.39
N TYR A 44 16.79 -1.14 -4.15
CA TYR A 44 16.44 -1.18 -5.57
C TYR A 44 17.47 -1.94 -6.42
N PHE A 45 18.73 -2.02 -5.98
CA PHE A 45 19.80 -2.68 -6.72
C PHE A 45 19.60 -4.20 -6.84
N ASN A 46 18.99 -4.84 -5.83
CA ASN A 46 18.69 -6.27 -5.81
C ASN A 46 17.21 -6.57 -6.16
N LEU A 47 16.48 -5.57 -6.66
CA LEU A 47 15.06 -5.68 -6.93
C LEU A 47 14.82 -6.29 -8.31
N ASN A 48 14.03 -7.36 -8.37
CA ASN A 48 13.57 -7.92 -9.64
C ASN A 48 12.45 -7.03 -10.21
N ALA A 49 12.65 -6.51 -11.43
CA ALA A 49 11.66 -5.71 -12.14
C ALA A 49 10.33 -6.46 -12.39
N GLU A 50 10.37 -7.78 -12.57
CA GLU A 50 9.16 -8.62 -12.70
C GLU A 50 8.34 -8.60 -11.42
N THR A 51 8.98 -8.58 -10.25
CA THR A 51 8.29 -8.48 -8.96
C THR A 51 7.59 -7.13 -8.83
N VAL A 52 8.23 -6.04 -9.25
CA VAL A 52 7.60 -4.71 -9.25
C VAL A 52 6.43 -4.68 -10.23
N PHE A 53 6.61 -5.25 -11.42
CA PHE A 53 5.57 -5.29 -12.44
C PHE A 53 4.36 -6.13 -12.00
N GLY A 54 4.58 -7.25 -11.33
CA GLY A 54 3.52 -8.09 -10.76
C GLY A 54 2.67 -7.35 -9.72
N ILE A 55 3.26 -6.41 -8.98
CA ILE A 55 2.51 -5.55 -8.03
C ILE A 55 1.60 -4.57 -8.75
N LEU A 56 1.96 -4.11 -9.96
CA LEU A 56 1.19 -3.10 -10.69
C LEU A 56 -0.13 -3.62 -11.27
N GLY A 57 -0.29 -4.94 -11.38
CA GLY A 57 -1.49 -5.58 -11.93
C GLY A 57 -2.67 -5.59 -10.95
N GLU A 58 -3.10 -6.79 -10.56
CA GLU A 58 -4.32 -7.01 -9.77
C GLU A 58 -4.30 -6.30 -8.41
N ASN A 59 -3.13 -6.18 -7.79
CA ASN A 59 -2.98 -5.62 -6.45
C ASN A 59 -3.31 -4.12 -6.38
N ILE A 60 -3.06 -3.33 -7.44
CA ILE A 60 -3.40 -1.90 -7.46
C ILE A 60 -4.90 -1.69 -7.55
N GLU A 61 -5.57 -2.48 -8.38
CA GLU A 61 -7.02 -2.35 -8.57
C GLU A 61 -7.77 -2.77 -7.29
N GLU A 62 -7.32 -3.84 -6.63
CA GLU A 62 -7.87 -4.25 -5.33
C GLU A 62 -7.64 -3.20 -4.24
N LEU A 63 -6.43 -2.62 -4.19
CA LEU A 63 -6.10 -1.53 -3.26
C LEU A 63 -7.05 -0.34 -3.48
N LYS A 64 -7.25 0.09 -4.73
CA LYS A 64 -8.13 1.20 -5.07
C LYS A 64 -9.57 0.95 -4.60
N LYS A 65 -10.14 -0.22 -4.92
CA LYS A 65 -11.50 -0.60 -4.49
C LYS A 65 -11.65 -0.60 -2.97
N THR A 66 -10.64 -1.09 -2.27
CA THR A 66 -10.64 -1.12 -0.80
C THR A 66 -10.60 0.31 -0.24
N LEU A 67 -9.75 1.20 -0.78
CA LEU A 67 -9.72 2.62 -0.37
C LEU A 67 -11.05 3.34 -0.65
N GLU A 68 -11.70 3.05 -1.78
CA GLU A 68 -13.04 3.58 -2.07
C GLU A 68 -14.09 3.07 -1.09
N THR A 69 -13.97 1.84 -0.62
CA THR A 69 -14.84 1.26 0.43
C THR A 69 -14.61 1.95 1.77
N ILE A 70 -13.35 2.12 2.18
CA ILE A 70 -12.98 2.88 3.38
C ILE A 70 -13.60 4.28 3.36
N LEU A 71 -13.51 4.99 2.22
CA LEU A 71 -14.08 6.33 2.09
C LEU A 71 -15.62 6.36 2.17
N LYS A 72 -16.30 5.26 1.81
CA LYS A 72 -17.76 5.14 1.96
C LYS A 72 -18.13 4.84 3.41
N ASP A 73 -17.38 3.97 4.09
CA ASP A 73 -17.66 3.56 5.47
C ASP A 73 -17.37 4.68 6.48
N LEU A 74 -16.55 5.67 6.10
CA LEU A 74 -16.27 6.87 6.90
C LEU A 74 -17.29 8.02 6.70
N LYS A 75 -18.21 7.92 5.74
CA LYS A 75 -19.26 8.92 5.49
C LYS A 75 -20.53 8.59 6.27
#